data_AF-A0A842Y3H8-F1
#
_entry.id   AF-A0A842Y3H8-F1
#
_cell.length_a   1.000
_cell.length_b   1.000
_cell.length_c   1.000
_cell.angle_alpha   90.00
_cell.angle_beta   90.00
_cell.angle_gamma   90.00
#
_symmetry.space_group_name_H-M   'P 1'
#
loop_
_entity.id
_entity.type
_entity.pdbx_description
1 polymer ?
#
loop_
_entity_poly.entity_id
_entity_poly.type
_entity_poly.pdbx_seq_one_letter_code
_entity_poly.pdbx_strand_id
1 'polypeptide(L)' 'MFDLDKDVQVVYQSLLPELGGDHSRIYSELSIDGSCLVLKIRSDDLVSMRAGLNGWLRLIKIAGEMAAVIEN' A
#
# COMPACT_ATOMS: atom_id res chain seq x y z
N MET A 1 4.99 -14.50 -0.90
CA MET A 1 4.68 -13.78 0.35
C MET A 1 5.41 -12.45 0.24
N PHE A 2 4.74 -11.32 0.49
CA PHE A 2 5.44 -10.04 0.59
C PHE A 2 6.29 -10.11 1.86
N ASP A 3 7.59 -10.23 1.71
CA ASP A 3 8.51 -10.33 2.85
C ASP A 3 8.77 -8.90 3.36
N LEU A 4 7.78 -8.36 4.08
CA LEU A 4 7.79 -7.03 4.69
C LEU A 4 8.41 -7.06 6.09
N ASP A 5 8.83 -8.25 6.55
CA ASP A 5 9.16 -8.56 7.95
C ASP A 5 10.31 -7.71 8.51
N LYS A 6 11.09 -7.05 7.65
CA LYS A 6 12.25 -6.27 8.09
C LYS A 6 12.00 -4.78 8.25
N ASP A 7 11.00 -4.22 7.55
CA ASP A 7 10.75 -2.78 7.69
C ASP A 7 9.35 -2.36 7.21
N VAL A 8 8.30 -3.02 7.72
CA VAL A 8 6.90 -2.65 7.50
C VAL A 8 6.65 -1.16 7.76
N GLN A 9 7.38 -0.56 8.70
CA GLN A 9 7.32 0.86 9.02
C GLN A 9 7.84 1.73 7.86
N VAL A 10 8.98 1.38 7.26
CA VAL A 10 9.53 2.12 6.11
C VAL A 10 8.55 2.04 4.93
N VAL A 11 8.06 0.84 4.62
CA VAL A 11 7.09 0.66 3.54
C VAL A 11 5.81 1.45 3.80
N TYR A 12 5.27 1.40 5.01
CA TYR A 12 4.10 2.20 5.39
C TYR A 12 4.35 3.70 5.20
N GLN A 13 5.46 4.22 5.70
CA GLN A 13 5.79 5.65 5.58
C GLN A 13 5.97 6.08 4.12
N SER A 14 6.57 5.24 3.27
CA SER A 14 6.71 5.51 1.84
C SER A 14 5.38 5.55 1.09
N LEU A 15 4.34 4.88 1.61
CA LEU A 15 3.02 4.82 0.98
C LEU A 15 2.07 5.93 1.48
N LEU A 16 2.37 6.59 2.60
CA LEU A 16 1.53 7.67 3.14
C LEU A 16 1.26 8.82 2.14
N PRO A 17 2.22 9.29 1.32
CA PRO A 17 1.97 10.34 0.34
C PRO A 17 0.93 9.97 -0.73
N GLU A 18 0.73 8.67 -0.97
CA GLU A 18 -0.22 8.16 -1.96
C GLU A 18 -1.66 8.11 -1.40
N LEU A 19 -1.84 8.30 -0.08
CA LEU A 19 -3.15 8.46 0.53
C LEU A 19 -3.68 9.87 0.21
N GLY A 20 -4.83 9.94 -0.47
CA GLY A 20 -5.55 11.20 -0.66
C GLY A 20 -5.33 11.91 -1.99
N GLY A 21 -4.98 11.19 -3.07
CA GLY A 21 -5.11 11.73 -4.42
C GLY A 21 -6.55 12.17 -4.71
N ASP A 22 -6.75 13.48 -4.86
CA ASP A 22 -8.04 14.23 -4.83
C ASP A 22 -9.08 13.86 -5.91
N HIS A 23 -8.86 12.79 -6.67
CA HIS A 23 -9.68 12.42 -7.84
C HIS A 23 -10.02 10.92 -7.91
N SER A 24 -9.86 10.18 -6.82
CA SER A 24 -10.04 8.73 -6.83
C SER A 24 -11.47 8.31 -6.50
N ARG A 25 -12.06 7.41 -7.31
CA ARG A 25 -13.36 6.73 -7.06
C ARG A 25 -13.28 5.65 -5.96
N ILE A 26 -12.16 5.60 -5.25
CA ILE A 26 -11.94 4.65 -4.16
C ILE A 26 -11.48 5.45 -2.95
N TYR A 27 -11.88 4.99 -1.78
CA TYR A 27 -11.37 5.45 -0.50
C TYR A 27 -10.41 4.39 0.04
N SER A 28 -9.22 4.80 0.46
CA SER A 28 -8.17 3.90 0.94
C SER A 28 -7.67 4.33 2.31
N GLU A 29 -7.54 3.37 3.23
CA GLU A 29 -6.89 3.56 4.52
C GLU A 29 -5.70 2.61 4.60
N LEU A 30 -4.57 3.09 5.10
CA LEU A 30 -3.43 2.27 5.47
C LEU A 30 -3.22 2.34 6.98
N SER A 31 -2.83 1.21 7.56
CA SER A 31 -2.46 1.09 8.98
C SER A 31 -1.44 -0.03 9.16
N ILE A 32 -0.80 -0.06 10.32
CA ILE A 32 0.08 -1.16 10.72
C ILE A 32 -0.59 -1.90 11.88
N ASP A 33 -0.58 -3.23 11.81
CA ASP A 33 -0.96 -4.12 12.90
C ASP A 33 0.17 -5.13 13.16
N GLY A 34 0.96 -4.90 14.21
CA GLY A 34 2.17 -5.66 14.48
C GLY A 34 3.19 -5.52 13.35
N SER A 35 3.54 -6.64 12.71
CA SER A 35 4.42 -6.69 11.53
C SER A 35 3.67 -6.63 10.19
N CYS A 36 2.36 -6.41 10.22
CA CYS A 36 1.52 -6.45 9.03
C CYS A 36 1.11 -5.05 8.55
N LEU A 37 1.21 -4.81 7.25
CA LEU A 37 0.60 -3.66 6.58
C LEU A 37 -0.87 -3.99 6.28
N VAL A 38 -1.79 -3.20 6.81
CA VAL A 38 -3.23 -3.37 6.61
C VAL A 38 -3.73 -2.27 5.67
N LEU A 39 -4.16 -2.68 4.48
CA LEU A 39 -4.80 -1.84 3.47
C LEU A 39 -6.30 -2.11 3.44
N LYS A 40 -7.11 -1.08 3.69
CA LYS A 40 -8.56 -1.12 3.49
C LYS A 40 -8.92 -0.28 2.29
N ILE A 41 -9.70 -0.84 1.37
CA ILE A 41 -10.22 -0.14 0.19
C ILE A 41 -11.74 -0.21 0.22
N ARG A 42 -12.39 0.93 -0.03
CA ARG A 42 -13.83 1.04 -0.26
C ARG A 42 -14.07 1.67 -1.63
N SER A 43 -15.08 1.18 -2.34
CA SER A 43 -15.52 1.72 -3.64
C SER A 43 -16.97 1.33 -3.90
N ASP A 44 -17.68 2.12 -4.71
CA ASP A 44 -19.09 1.90 -5.04
C ASP A 44 -19.29 0.83 -6.12
N ASP A 45 -18.21 0.45 -6.84
CA ASP A 45 -18.28 -0.55 -7.90
C ASP A 45 -17.04 -1.47 -7.94
N LEU A 46 -17.26 -2.72 -8.38
CA LEU A 46 -16.22 -3.75 -8.41
C LEU A 46 -15.08 -3.43 -9.39
N VAL A 47 -15.35 -2.66 -10.45
CA VAL A 47 -14.34 -2.31 -11.45
C VAL A 47 -13.34 -1.33 -10.87
N SER A 48 -13.83 -0.27 -10.22
CA SER A 48 -13.04 0.71 -9.47
C SER A 48 -12.31 0.07 -8.30
N MET A 49 -12.96 -0.83 -7.54
CA MET A 49 -12.29 -1.60 -6.49
C MET A 49 -11.10 -2.41 -7.02
N ARG A 50 -11.28 -3.14 -8.13
CA ARG A 50 -10.21 -3.93 -8.75
C ARG A 50 -9.08 -3.04 -9.26
N ALA A 51 -9.41 -1.92 -9.90
CA ALA A 51 -8.42 -0.97 -10.39
C ALA A 51 -7.61 -0.38 -9.22
N GLY A 52 -8.28 0.03 -8.14
CA GLY A 52 -7.68 0.54 -6.93
C GLY A 52 -6.76 -0.46 -6.24
N LEU A 53 -7.27 -1.68 -6.01
CA LEU A 53 -6.50 -2.77 -5.41
C LEU A 53 -5.24 -3.07 -6.21
N ASN A 54 -5.35 -3.18 -7.54
CA ASN A 54 -4.19 -3.44 -8.40
C ASN A 54 -3.16 -2.31 -8.37
N GLY A 55 -3.63 -1.05 -8.29
CA GLY A 55 -2.75 0.12 -8.11
C GLY A 55 -1.97 0.04 -6.81
N TRP A 56 -2.67 -0.17 -5.70
CA TRP A 56 -2.05 -0.29 -4.38
C TRP A 56 -1.08 -1.47 -4.27
N LEU A 57 -1.44 -2.65 -4.79
CA LEU A 57 -0.55 -3.81 -4.78
C LEU A 57 0.75 -3.55 -5.55
N ARG A 58 0.69 -2.77 -6.64
CA ARG A 58 1.89 -2.35 -7.37
C ARG A 58 2.76 -1.40 -6.54
N LEU A 59 2.15 -0.41 -5.88
CA LEU A 59 2.88 0.52 -5.01
C LEU A 59 3.54 -0.20 -3.83
N ILE A 60 2.80 -1.08 -3.16
CA ILE A 60 3.31 -1.90 -2.04
C ILE A 60 4.50 -2.75 -2.51
N LYS A 61 4.40 -3.36 -3.70
CA LYS A 61 5.50 -4.13 -4.27
C LYS A 61 6.75 -3.27 -4.48
N ILE A 62 6.60 -2.11 -5.12
CA ILE A 62 7.72 -1.18 -5.38
C ILE A 62 8.34 -0.72 -4.06
N ALA A 63 7.53 -0.30 -3.09
CA ALA A 63 8.01 0.15 -1.79
C ALA A 63 8.79 -0.96 -1.04
N GLY A 64 8.29 -2.20 -1.07
CA GLY A 64 8.99 -3.36 -0.49
C GLY A 64 10.31 -3.68 -1.21
N GLU A 65 10.34 -3.62 -2.54
CA GLU A 65 11.57 -3.83 -3.32
C GLU A 65 12.62 -2.75 -3.03
N MET A 66 12.21 -1.47 -2.92
CA MET A 66 13.14 -0.37 -2.63
C MET A 66 13.68 -0.43 -1.20
N ALA A 67 12.86 -0.80 -0.21
CA ALA A 67 13.30 -0.97 1.17
C ALA A 67 14.43 -2.03 1.27
N ALA A 68 14.29 -3.14 0.55
CA ALA A 68 15.31 -4.19 0.52
C ALA A 68 16.64 -3.78 -0.16
N VAL A 69 16.61 -2.79 -1.07
CA VAL A 69 17.82 -2.30 -1.77
C VAL A 69 18.66 -1.39 -0.87
N ILE A 70 18.02 -0.60 0.00
CA ILE A 70 18.71 0.37 0.89
C ILE A 70 19.47 -0.34 2.02
N GLU A 71 19.14 -1.59 2.33
CA GLU A 71 19.80 -2.40 3.36
C GLU A 71 21.12 -3.07 2.90
N ASN A 72 21.56 -2.88 1.65
CA ASN A 72 22.81 -3.46 1.10
C ASN A 72 23.96 -2.44 0.97
#